data_AF-T1CBE1-F1
#
_entry.id   AF-T1CBE1-F1
#
_cell.length_a   1.000
_cell.length_b   1.000
_cell.length_c   1.000
_cell.angle_alpha   90.00
_cell.angle_beta   90.00
_cell.angle_gamma   90.00
#
_symmetry.space_group_name_H-M   'P 1'
#
loop_
_entity.id
_entity.type
_entity.pdbx_description
1 polymer ?
#
loop_
_entity_poly.entity_id
_entity_poly.type
_entity_poly.pdbx_seq_one_letter_code
_entity_poly.pdbx_strand_id
1 'polypeptide(L)'
;MKITTIGGIVETMDAFIEYPHVTIVAEMQIMVHHHLLALCEPGEVKKIYSKPEVLNQCRRWLNATLPDVQRLPVASSSKAAELAAAETNTAAIGSSLAAE
;
A
#
# COMPACT_ATOMS: atom_id res chain seq x y z
N MET A 1 -17.91 -5.00 7.36
CA MET A 1 -16.49 -4.70 7.04
C MET A 1 -16.20 -5.13 5.60
N LYS A 2 -16.22 -4.18 4.65
CA LYS A 2 -15.82 -4.43 3.25
C LYS A 2 -14.54 -3.65 2.99
N ILE A 3 -13.43 -4.36 2.78
CA ILE A 3 -12.16 -3.78 2.35
C ILE A 3 -11.76 -4.48 1.05
N THR A 4 -11.43 -3.72 0.01
CA THR A 4 -11.12 -4.23 -1.34
C THR A 4 -9.73 -4.90 -1.42
N THR A 5 -9.14 -5.30 -0.28
CA THR A 5 -7.79 -5.88 -0.21
C THR A 5 -7.73 -6.93 0.90
N ILE A 6 -7.05 -8.05 0.61
CA ILE A 6 -7.05 -9.31 1.38
C ILE A 6 -6.18 -9.17 2.64
N GLY A 7 -6.57 -8.31 3.58
CA GLY A 7 -5.87 -8.16 4.86
C GLY A 7 -6.86 -7.97 6.00
N GLY A 8 -6.78 -8.83 7.03
CA GLY A 8 -7.52 -8.69 8.30
C GLY A 8 -8.98 -9.13 8.28
N ILE A 9 -9.54 -9.53 7.14
CA ILE A 9 -10.97 -9.87 7.04
C ILE A 9 -11.27 -11.18 7.75
N VAL A 10 -10.45 -12.21 7.54
CA VAL A 10 -10.68 -13.55 8.08
C VAL A 10 -10.46 -13.55 9.59
N GLU A 11 -9.35 -12.97 10.07
CA GLU A 11 -9.07 -12.92 11.51
C GLU A 11 -10.15 -12.11 12.27
N THR A 12 -10.65 -11.03 11.66
CA THR A 12 -11.73 -10.24 12.27
C THR A 12 -13.06 -11.00 12.27
N MET A 13 -13.37 -11.76 11.21
CA MET A 13 -14.57 -12.60 11.18
C MET A 13 -14.51 -13.74 12.20
N ASP A 14 -13.36 -14.39 12.33
CA ASP A 14 -13.14 -15.44 13.34
C ASP A 14 -13.30 -14.86 14.76
N ALA A 15 -12.76 -13.66 15.02
CA ALA A 15 -12.95 -12.97 16.29
C ALA A 15 -14.43 -12.66 16.60
N PHE A 16 -15.23 -12.26 15.59
CA PHE A 16 -16.67 -12.05 15.82
C PHE A 16 -17.43 -13.34 16.15
N ILE A 17 -16.97 -14.49 15.64
CA ILE A 17 -17.56 -15.80 15.97
C ILE A 17 -17.17 -16.21 17.40
N GLU A 18 -15.93 -15.95 17.81
CA GLU A 18 -15.42 -16.29 19.14
C GLU A 18 -16.02 -15.42 20.26
N TYR A 19 -16.32 -14.15 19.97
CA TYR A 19 -16.85 -13.19 20.96
C TYR A 19 -18.26 -12.68 20.59
N PRO A 20 -19.32 -13.46 20.86
CA PRO A 20 -20.70 -13.15 20.43
C PRO A 20 -21.32 -11.92 21.11
N HIS A 21 -20.68 -11.39 22.16
CA HIS A 21 -21.09 -10.17 22.86
C HIS A 21 -20.52 -8.88 22.24
N VAL A 22 -19.63 -9.01 21.25
CA VAL A 22 -19.08 -7.84 20.53
C VAL A 22 -20.07 -7.43 19.45
N THR A 23 -20.51 -6.18 19.51
CA THR A 23 -21.45 -5.60 18.54
C THR A 23 -20.75 -4.53 17.70
N ILE A 24 -20.98 -4.53 16.39
CA ILE A 24 -20.49 -3.46 15.51
C ILE A 24 -21.33 -2.20 15.77
N VAL A 25 -20.69 -1.14 16.26
CA VAL A 25 -21.36 0.13 16.61
C VAL A 25 -21.21 1.21 15.54
N ALA A 26 -20.26 1.03 14.60
CA ALA A 26 -20.01 1.96 13.51
C ALA A 26 -19.32 1.25 12.34
N GLU A 27 -19.53 1.77 11.14
CA GLU A 27 -18.71 1.46 9.97
C GLU A 27 -18.25 2.76 9.31
N MET A 28 -17.07 2.72 8.70
CA MET A 28 -16.55 3.83 7.91
C MET A 28 -15.91 3.27 6.64
N GLN A 29 -16.28 3.84 5.49
CA GLN A 29 -15.61 3.58 4.22
C GLN A 29 -14.59 4.68 3.96
N ILE A 30 -13.31 4.30 3.91
CA ILE A 30 -12.21 5.21 3.62
C ILE A 30 -11.78 5.00 2.18
N MET A 31 -11.75 6.07 1.38
CA MET A 31 -11.16 6.00 0.04
C MET A 31 -9.65 5.87 0.15
N VAL A 32 -9.11 4.84 -0.49
CA VAL A 32 -7.66 4.62 -0.57
C VAL A 32 -7.10 5.44 -1.71
N HIS A 33 -6.36 6.49 -1.37
CA HIS A 33 -5.54 7.23 -2.32
C HIS A 33 -4.09 6.75 -2.22
N HIS A 34 -3.52 6.31 -3.35
CA HIS A 34 -2.12 5.90 -3.43
C HIS A 34 -1.27 7.08 -3.89
N HIS A 35 -0.21 7.37 -3.16
CA HIS A 35 0.78 8.39 -3.48
C HIS A 35 2.10 7.72 -3.88
N LEU A 36 2.78 8.28 -4.88
CA LEU A 36 4.17 7.94 -5.19
C LEU A 36 5.08 8.86 -4.37
N LEU A 37 5.90 8.27 -3.51
CA LEU A 37 6.82 8.96 -2.61
C LEU A 37 8.24 8.67 -3.08
N ALA A 38 9.00 9.70 -3.41
CA ALA A 38 10.38 9.55 -3.85
C ALA A 38 11.23 10.69 -3.30
N LEU A 39 12.49 10.40 -2.98
CA LEU A 39 13.49 11.43 -2.62
C LEU A 39 14.28 11.93 -3.84
N CYS A 40 13.94 11.45 -5.04
CA CYS A 40 14.57 11.82 -6.30
C CYS A 40 13.54 12.40 -7.26
N GLU A 41 14.01 13.06 -8.31
CA GLU A 41 13.13 13.55 -9.37
C GLU A 41 12.40 12.37 -10.04
N PRO A 42 11.14 12.55 -10.50
CA PRO A 42 10.35 11.45 -11.05
C PRO A 42 11.02 10.68 -12.19
N GLY A 43 11.87 11.35 -12.99
CA GLY A 43 12.62 10.74 -14.09
C GLY A 43 13.83 9.90 -13.66
N GLU A 44 14.24 9.98 -12.40
CA GLU A 44 15.40 9.26 -11.86
C GLU A 44 15.01 7.96 -11.15
N VAL A 45 13.72 7.73 -10.93
CA VAL A 45 13.20 6.55 -10.24
C VAL A 45 13.50 5.30 -11.07
N LYS A 46 14.26 4.37 -10.50
CA LYS A 46 14.60 3.08 -11.11
C LYS A 46 13.90 1.91 -10.44
N LYS A 47 13.51 2.06 -9.17
CA LYS A 47 12.80 1.03 -8.40
C LYS A 47 11.65 1.61 -7.62
N ILE A 48 10.55 0.86 -7.53
CA ILE A 48 9.38 1.17 -6.72
C ILE A 48 9.13 0.05 -5.73
N TYR A 49 9.09 0.37 -4.45
CA TYR A 49 8.69 -0.51 -3.37
C TYR A 49 7.22 -0.32 -3.04
N SER A 50 6.46 -1.39 -2.90
CA SER A 50 5.11 -1.34 -2.29
C SER A 50 4.61 -2.73 -1.97
N LYS A 51 3.45 -2.83 -1.33
CA LYS A 51 2.77 -4.10 -1.15
C LYS A 51 2.35 -4.70 -2.50
N PRO A 52 2.37 -6.04 -2.67
CA PRO A 52 1.93 -6.69 -3.90
C PRO A 52 0.53 -6.24 -4.35
N GLU A 53 -0.40 -6.06 -3.41
CA GLU A 53 -1.77 -5.67 -3.71
C GLU A 53 -1.85 -4.24 -4.25
N VAL A 54 -1.02 -3.34 -3.71
CA VAL A 54 -0.95 -1.93 -4.12
C VAL A 54 -0.30 -1.80 -5.50
N LEU A 55 0.78 -2.56 -5.76
CA LEU A 55 1.40 -2.62 -7.09
C LEU A 55 0.40 -3.11 -8.15
N ASN A 56 -0.42 -4.10 -7.81
CA ASN A 56 -1.46 -4.61 -8.71
C ASN A 56 -2.57 -3.59 -8.95
N GLN A 57 -3.01 -2.87 -7.92
CA GLN A 57 -4.00 -1.79 -8.05
C GLN A 57 -3.49 -0.64 -8.93
N CYS A 58 -2.22 -0.27 -8.77
CA CYS A 58 -1.60 0.85 -9.51
C CYS A 58 -1.00 0.44 -10.86
N ARG A 59 -1.09 -0.84 -11.25
CA ARG A 59 -0.39 -1.41 -12.42
C ARG A 59 -0.65 -0.65 -13.72
N ARG A 60 -1.89 -0.20 -13.97
CA ARG A 60 -2.23 0.54 -15.20
C ARG A 60 -1.48 1.88 -15.28
N TRP A 61 -1.51 2.63 -14.17
CA TRP A 61 -0.82 3.92 -14.09
C TRP A 61 0.70 3.76 -14.17
N LEU A 62 1.24 2.73 -13.49
CA LEU A 62 2.65 2.40 -13.53
C LEU A 62 3.12 2.03 -14.94
N ASN A 63 2.34 1.22 -15.67
CA ASN A 63 2.67 0.88 -17.05
C ASN A 63 2.63 2.09 -18.00
N ALA A 64 1.75 3.06 -17.74
CA ALA A 64 1.60 4.24 -18.59
C ALA A 64 2.65 5.32 -18.31
N THR A 65 3.06 5.47 -17.04
CA THR A 65 3.90 6.60 -16.59
C THR A 65 5.35 6.18 -16.35
N LEU A 66 5.57 4.95 -15.88
CA LEU A 66 6.86 4.44 -15.42
C LEU A 66 7.06 2.98 -15.91
N PRO A 67 7.06 2.74 -17.24
CA PRO A 67 7.11 1.39 -17.80
C PRO A 67 8.43 0.66 -17.49
N ASP A 68 9.54 1.39 -17.45
CA ASP A 68 10.90 0.82 -17.31
C ASP A 68 11.37 0.71 -15.86
N VAL A 69 10.52 1.07 -14.90
CA VAL A 69 10.85 1.08 -13.48
C VAL A 69 10.60 -0.28 -12.85
N GLN A 70 11.60 -0.81 -12.14
CA GLN A 70 11.51 -2.09 -11.45
C GLN A 70 10.51 -2.01 -10.29
N ARG A 71 9.65 -3.02 -10.14
CA ARG A 71 8.63 -3.06 -9.08
C ARG A 71 8.99 -4.15 -8.09
N LEU A 72 9.20 -3.76 -6.84
CA LEU A 72 9.69 -4.62 -5.78
C LEU A 72 8.62 -4.78 -4.69
N PRO A 73 7.97 -5.95 -4.61
CA PRO A 73 6.97 -6.21 -3.58
C PRO A 73 7.62 -6.30 -2.19
N VAL A 74 6.99 -5.68 -1.20
CA VAL A 74 7.43 -5.72 0.21
C VAL A 74 6.27 -5.99 1.16
N ALA A 75 6.59 -6.39 2.39
CA ALA A 75 5.59 -6.82 3.38
C ALA A 75 4.65 -5.70 3.86
N SER A 76 5.09 -4.44 3.86
CA SER A 76 4.26 -3.32 4.32
C SER A 76 4.53 -2.00 3.59
N SER A 77 3.56 -1.08 3.62
CA SER A 77 3.71 0.27 3.08
C SER A 77 4.74 1.08 3.87
N SER A 78 4.79 0.91 5.19
CA SER A 78 5.85 1.50 6.04
C SER A 78 7.22 0.98 5.67
N LYS A 79 7.36 -0.33 5.41
CA LYS A 79 8.64 -0.90 4.95
C LYS A 79 9.03 -0.41 3.57
N ALA A 80 8.05 -0.18 2.69
CA ALA A 80 8.29 0.42 1.39
C ALA A 80 8.87 1.84 1.51
N ALA A 81 8.27 2.67 2.37
CA ALA A 81 8.75 4.03 2.62
C ALA A 81 10.16 4.04 3.23
N GLU A 82 10.43 3.17 4.21
CA GLU A 82 11.76 3.01 4.82
C GLU A 82 12.83 2.65 3.78
N LEU A 83 12.54 1.68 2.89
CA LEU A 83 13.47 1.28 1.83
C LEU A 83 13.65 2.38 0.78
N ALA A 84 12.58 3.08 0.42
CA ALA A 84 12.65 4.20 -0.52
C ALA A 84 13.44 5.39 0.03
N ALA A 85 13.44 5.58 1.35
CA ALA A 85 14.26 6.59 2.01
C ALA A 85 15.73 6.17 2.13
N ALA A 86 16.01 4.87 2.24
CA ALA A 86 17.37 4.34 2.40
C ALA A 86 18.15 4.21 1.08
N GLU A 87 17.46 4.00 -0.06
CA GLU A 87 18.08 3.84 -1.37
C GLU A 87 17.86 5.06 -2.28
N THR A 88 18.93 5.54 -2.92
CA THR A 88 18.81 6.58 -3.95
C THR A 88 18.12 6.05 -5.21
N ASN A 89 17.46 6.94 -5.96
CA ASN A 89 16.75 6.59 -7.20
C ASN A 89 15.63 5.56 -7.00
N THR A 90 15.03 5.54 -5.81
CA THR A 90 13.91 4.66 -5.49
C THR A 90 12.70 5.45 -5.02
N ALA A 91 11.55 4.80 -5.10
CA ALA A 91 10.27 5.35 -4.69
C ALA A 91 9.44 4.31 -3.94
N ALA A 92 8.47 4.76 -3.17
CA ALA A 92 7.47 3.93 -2.52
C ALA A 92 6.06 4.29 -3.01
N ILE A 93 5.15 3.32 -3.03
CA ILE A 93 3.71 3.59 -3.17
C ILE A 93 3.02 3.24 -1.86
N GLY A 94 2.28 4.22 -1.31
CA GLY A 94 1.55 4.05 -0.05
C GLY A 94 0.50 5.13 0.14
N SER A 95 -0.18 5.11 1.30
CA SER A 95 -1.00 6.24 1.74
C SER A 95 -0.11 7.43 2.08
N SER A 96 -0.66 8.64 2.07
CA SER A 96 0.03 9.84 2.56
C SER A 96 0.58 9.67 3.98
N LEU A 97 -0.11 8.89 4.82
CA LEU A 97 0.33 8.54 6.17
C LEU A 97 1.63 7.73 6.23
N ALA A 98 2.01 7.05 5.14
CA ALA A 98 3.29 6.34 5.05
C ALA A 98 4.45 7.28 4.69
N ALA A 99 4.17 8.56 4.42
CA ALA A 99 5.16 9.60 4.14
C ALA A 99 5.50 10.48 5.35
N GLU A 100 4.74 10.37 6.45
CA GLU A 100 5.07 10.93 7.78
C GLU A 100 6.05 10.02 8.52
#